data_AF-A0A2S6U526-F1
#
_entry.id   AF-A0A2S6U526-F1
#
_cell.length_a   1.000
_cell.length_b   1.000
_cell.length_c   1.000
_cell.angle_alpha   90.00
_cell.angle_beta   90.00
_cell.angle_gamma   90.00
#
_symmetry.space_group_name_H-M   'P 1'
#
loop_
_entity.id
_entity.type
_entity.pdbx_description
1 polymer ?
#
loop_
_entity_poly.entity_id
_entity_poly.type
_entity_poly.pdbx_seq_one_letter_code
_entity_poly.pdbx_strand_id
1 'polypeptide(L)'
;MIGVLNGIEGRAELGIFEVALPEDSLDARRRAVADLSDQYSFGEIRVTHEQNLVFAHVREDDLYPLWRALDEIGFATPNLNLIGDMICCPGLDYCGLANARSIPVVQRISRRFADLDRQLDIGELRLKMSGCINACGHHHVGHIGILGVDRSGEEYYQITIGGNPAIDASIGDIVGPAFSSDNVVDAVETLVTTYVELRNDGERFLDTYRRIGQEPFKKRLYPEKTDAAA
;
A
#
# COMPACT_ATOMS: atom_id res chain seq x y z
N MET A 1 9.13 -9.60 -4.72
CA MET A 1 10.16 -10.35 -3.97
C MET A 1 9.92 -10.08 -2.48
N ILE A 2 10.02 -11.07 -1.59
CA ILE A 2 10.18 -10.73 -0.17
C ILE A 2 11.54 -10.07 0.00
N GLY A 3 11.61 -8.97 0.75
CA GLY A 3 12.88 -8.34 1.08
C GLY A 3 13.72 -9.28 1.93
N VAL A 4 14.78 -9.84 1.33
CA VAL A 4 15.89 -10.44 2.05
C VAL A 4 16.92 -9.32 2.24
N LEU A 5 17.01 -8.78 3.46
CA LEU A 5 18.09 -7.85 3.79
C LEU A 5 19.30 -8.68 4.22
N ASN A 6 20.45 -8.46 3.57
CA ASN A 6 21.69 -9.14 3.91
C ASN A 6 22.05 -8.84 5.37
N GLY A 7 22.12 -9.87 6.20
CA GLY A 7 22.65 -9.78 7.56
C GLY A 7 24.16 -10.05 7.59
N ILE A 8 24.68 -10.19 8.80
CA ILE A 8 26.09 -10.47 9.08
C ILE A 8 26.20 -11.97 9.37
N GLU A 9 27.21 -12.66 8.82
CA GLU A 9 27.54 -14.08 9.11
C GLU A 9 26.45 -15.12 8.75
N GLY A 10 26.06 -15.23 7.48
CA GLY A 10 25.17 -16.34 7.04
C GLY A 10 23.72 -16.19 7.53
N ARG A 11 23.31 -14.97 7.86
CA ARG A 11 21.98 -14.62 8.37
C ARG A 11 21.35 -13.53 7.54
N ALA A 12 20.03 -13.51 7.49
CA ALA A 12 19.24 -12.53 6.76
C ALA A 12 17.99 -12.10 7.54
N GLU A 13 17.36 -11.02 7.05
CA GLU A 13 16.05 -10.57 7.54
C GLU A 13 14.98 -10.87 6.50
N LEU A 14 13.86 -11.48 6.92
CA LEU A 14 12.71 -11.78 6.04
C LEU A 14 11.55 -10.84 6.36
N GLY A 15 11.23 -9.93 5.43
CA GLY A 15 10.08 -9.02 5.54
C GLY A 15 8.76 -9.64 5.08
N ILE A 16 7.67 -9.41 5.81
CA ILE A 16 6.31 -9.83 5.47
C ILE A 16 5.44 -8.60 5.26
N PHE A 17 4.79 -8.55 4.09
CA PHE A 17 4.14 -7.37 3.55
C PHE A 17 2.65 -7.60 3.37
N GLU A 18 1.84 -7.33 4.41
CA GLU A 18 0.39 -7.52 4.30
C GLU A 18 -0.39 -6.55 5.19
N VAL A 19 -1.05 -5.59 4.55
CA VAL A 19 -1.99 -4.69 5.21
C VAL A 19 -3.42 -5.16 4.94
N ALA A 20 -4.08 -5.54 6.04
CA ALA A 20 -5.49 -5.91 6.16
C ALA A 20 -5.86 -7.38 5.87
N LEU A 21 -5.43 -8.27 6.77
CA LEU A 21 -5.99 -9.61 6.89
C LEU A 21 -7.48 -9.60 7.27
N PRO A 22 -8.32 -10.49 6.69
CA PRO A 22 -9.67 -10.75 7.18
C PRO A 22 -9.66 -11.24 8.63
N GLU A 23 -10.60 -10.75 9.45
CA GLU A 23 -10.63 -10.91 10.91
C GLU A 23 -10.79 -12.37 11.39
N ASP A 24 -11.38 -13.25 10.59
CA ASP A 24 -11.88 -14.56 11.04
C ASP A 24 -10.80 -15.58 11.46
N SER A 25 -9.51 -15.26 11.31
CA SER A 25 -8.39 -16.17 11.67
C SER A 25 -7.16 -15.49 12.28
N LEU A 26 -7.31 -14.21 12.67
CA LEU A 26 -6.17 -13.36 13.00
C LEU A 26 -5.38 -13.86 14.24
N ASP A 27 -6.07 -14.45 15.22
CA ASP A 27 -5.45 -14.97 16.45
C ASP A 27 -4.59 -16.22 16.20
N ALA A 28 -5.07 -17.15 15.36
CA ALA A 28 -4.31 -18.34 15.00
C ALA A 28 -3.08 -17.98 14.18
N ARG A 29 -3.21 -17.05 13.22
CA ARG A 29 -2.08 -16.57 12.41
C ARG A 29 -1.05 -15.82 13.26
N ARG A 30 -1.48 -14.97 14.20
CA ARG A 30 -0.56 -14.29 15.13
C ARG A 30 0.24 -15.27 15.98
N ARG A 31 -0.40 -16.32 16.49
CA ARG A 31 0.31 -17.38 17.23
C ARG A 31 1.28 -18.13 16.34
N ALA A 32 0.87 -18.50 15.12
CA ALA A 32 1.77 -19.15 14.16
C ALA A 32 3.00 -18.28 13.83
N VAL A 33 2.81 -16.97 13.64
CA VAL A 33 3.92 -16.01 13.45
C VAL A 33 4.84 -15.97 14.67
N ALA A 34 4.29 -15.98 15.89
CA ALA A 34 5.09 -16.04 17.11
C ALA A 34 5.89 -17.36 17.22
N ASP A 35 5.25 -18.51 16.98
CA ASP A 35 5.89 -19.82 17.00
C ASP A 35 7.03 -19.91 15.96
N LEU A 36 6.81 -19.38 14.75
CA LEU A 36 7.84 -19.27 13.72
C LEU A 36 9.00 -18.37 14.16
N SER A 37 8.72 -17.31 14.93
CA SER A 37 9.79 -16.43 15.41
C SER A 37 10.66 -17.10 16.46
N ASP A 38 10.07 -17.88 17.36
CA ASP A 38 10.81 -18.72 18.31
C ASP A 38 11.70 -19.74 17.59
N GLN A 39 11.20 -20.35 16.51
CA GLN A 39 11.93 -21.36 15.75
C GLN A 39 13.06 -20.78 14.90
N TYR A 40 12.82 -19.67 14.19
CA TYR A 40 13.71 -19.19 13.12
C TYR A 40 14.41 -17.85 13.42
N SER A 41 13.97 -17.11 14.44
CA SER A 41 14.30 -15.68 14.61
C SER A 41 14.59 -15.31 16.08
N PHE A 42 15.04 -16.27 16.90
CA PHE A 42 15.36 -16.08 18.33
C PHE A 42 14.19 -15.52 19.18
N GLY A 43 12.94 -15.74 18.76
CA GLY A 43 11.76 -15.17 19.39
C GLY A 43 11.61 -13.65 19.17
N GLU A 44 12.32 -13.08 18.18
CA GLU A 44 12.28 -11.67 17.85
C GLU A 44 11.56 -11.42 16.53
N ILE A 45 10.70 -10.40 16.51
CA ILE A 45 10.10 -9.83 15.30
C ILE A 45 10.24 -8.31 15.38
N ARG A 46 10.60 -7.68 14.27
CA ARG A 46 10.62 -6.21 14.15
C ARG A 46 9.43 -5.74 13.33
N VAL A 47 8.86 -4.61 13.70
CA VAL A 47 7.81 -3.94 12.92
C VAL A 47 8.42 -2.77 12.18
N THR A 48 8.20 -2.70 10.87
CA THR A 48 8.72 -1.61 10.04
C THR A 48 7.79 -0.40 10.07
N HIS A 49 8.32 0.75 9.67
CA HIS A 49 7.52 1.96 9.46
C HIS A 49 6.50 1.83 8.30
N GLU A 50 6.61 0.78 7.49
CA GLU A 50 5.65 0.41 6.45
C GLU A 50 4.58 -0.58 6.94
N GLN A 51 4.48 -0.79 8.26
CA GLN A 51 3.50 -1.68 8.91
C GLN A 51 3.72 -3.18 8.62
N ASN A 52 4.95 -3.55 8.26
CA ASN A 52 5.34 -4.90 7.90
C ASN A 52 6.13 -5.58 9.02
N LEU A 53 6.14 -6.92 9.04
CA LEU A 53 6.87 -7.70 10.04
C LEU A 53 8.19 -8.17 9.47
N VAL A 54 9.24 -8.21 10.29
CA VAL A 54 10.57 -8.67 9.89
C VAL A 54 11.05 -9.72 10.88
N PHE A 55 11.33 -10.92 10.38
CA PHE A 55 12.03 -11.97 11.11
C PHE A 55 13.53 -11.67 11.03
N ALA A 56 14.15 -11.40 12.18
CA ALA A 56 15.54 -10.99 12.29
C ALA A 56 16.47 -12.20 12.50
N HIS A 57 17.70 -12.09 12.02
CA HIS A 57 18.75 -13.07 12.31
C HIS A 57 18.45 -14.51 11.85
N VAL A 58 17.59 -14.68 10.84
CA VAL A 58 17.25 -15.99 10.26
C VAL A 58 18.47 -16.55 9.56
N ARG A 59 18.79 -17.83 9.76
CA ARG A 59 19.89 -18.48 9.03
C ARG A 59 19.54 -18.55 7.54
N GLU A 60 20.52 -18.32 6.66
CA GLU A 60 20.29 -18.32 5.21
C GLU A 60 19.64 -19.62 4.70
N ASP A 61 20.07 -20.78 5.21
CA ASP A 61 19.52 -22.09 4.84
C ASP A 61 18.04 -22.26 5.27
N ASP A 62 17.61 -21.52 6.29
CA ASP A 62 16.26 -21.58 6.85
C ASP A 62 15.28 -20.60 6.19
N LEU A 63 15.76 -19.73 5.29
CA LEU A 63 14.92 -18.72 4.62
C LEU A 63 13.78 -19.36 3.81
N TYR A 64 14.08 -20.39 3.02
CA TYR A 64 13.06 -21.04 2.19
C TYR A 64 12.05 -21.85 3.04
N PRO A 65 12.47 -22.67 4.03
CA PRO A 65 11.55 -23.29 4.98
C PRO A 65 10.63 -22.29 5.70
N LEU A 66 11.19 -21.20 6.23
CA LEU A 66 10.42 -20.14 6.89
C LEU A 66 9.42 -19.51 5.91
N TRP A 67 9.87 -19.16 4.70
CA TRP A 67 9.01 -18.61 3.66
C TRP A 67 7.81 -19.50 3.36
N ARG A 68 8.04 -20.82 3.18
CA ARG A 68 6.97 -21.80 2.93
C ARG A 68 5.97 -21.86 4.07
N ALA A 69 6.43 -21.86 5.32
CA ALA A 69 5.54 -21.87 6.47
C ALA A 69 4.71 -20.59 6.59
N LEU A 70 5.28 -19.44 6.23
CA LEU A 70 4.55 -18.17 6.16
C LEU A 70 3.52 -18.15 5.03
N ASP A 71 3.82 -18.76 3.88
CA ASP A 71 2.93 -18.84 2.72
C ASP A 71 1.66 -19.64 3.06
N GLU A 72 1.81 -20.73 3.81
CA GLU A 72 0.69 -21.56 4.28
C GLU A 72 -0.32 -20.80 5.14
N ILE A 73 0.12 -19.74 5.84
CA ILE A 73 -0.74 -18.86 6.65
C ILE A 73 -1.10 -17.55 5.95
N GLY A 74 -0.66 -17.34 4.70
CA GLY A 74 -0.93 -16.16 3.88
C GLY A 74 0.04 -14.98 4.05
N PHE A 75 1.09 -15.12 4.86
CA PHE A 75 2.01 -14.05 5.26
C PHE A 75 3.24 -13.93 4.33
N ALA A 76 3.23 -14.52 3.13
CA ALA A 76 4.43 -14.60 2.29
C ALA A 76 4.28 -14.03 0.88
N THR A 77 3.31 -13.13 0.70
CA THR A 77 3.10 -12.43 -0.58
C THR A 77 4.37 -11.64 -0.97
N PRO A 78 4.93 -11.83 -2.17
CA PRO A 78 6.19 -11.20 -2.57
C PRO A 78 5.97 -9.81 -3.19
N ASN A 79 5.30 -8.91 -2.48
CA ASN A 79 4.82 -7.60 -2.97
C ASN A 79 5.57 -6.38 -2.42
N LEU A 80 6.74 -6.53 -1.76
CA LEU A 80 7.54 -5.41 -1.23
C LEU A 80 7.68 -4.25 -2.25
N ASN A 81 7.35 -3.03 -1.83
CA ASN A 81 7.37 -1.79 -2.63
C ASN A 81 6.40 -1.78 -3.84
N LEU A 82 5.58 -2.80 -4.03
CA LEU A 82 4.54 -2.83 -5.07
C LEU A 82 3.24 -2.24 -4.54
N ILE A 83 2.26 -2.02 -5.43
CA ILE A 83 0.97 -1.44 -5.06
C ILE A 83 0.21 -2.24 -3.98
N GLY A 84 0.46 -3.54 -3.85
CA GLY A 84 -0.14 -4.37 -2.80
C GLY A 84 0.44 -4.11 -1.40
N ASP A 85 1.63 -3.52 -1.29
CA ASP A 85 2.32 -3.16 -0.06
C ASP A 85 1.91 -1.74 0.38
N MET A 86 0.68 -1.64 0.88
CA MET A 86 0.04 -0.37 1.24
C MET A 86 0.17 -0.08 2.71
N ILE A 87 0.23 1.19 3.10
CA ILE A 87 0.11 1.59 4.52
C ILE A 87 -1.30 2.12 4.76
N CYS A 88 -1.94 1.69 5.85
CA CYS A 88 -3.24 2.23 6.24
C CYS A 88 -3.36 2.44 7.75
N CYS A 89 -4.08 3.49 8.16
CA CYS A 89 -4.50 3.60 9.55
C CYS A 89 -5.79 2.80 9.79
N PRO A 90 -6.16 2.48 11.04
CA PRO A 90 -7.39 1.77 11.33
C PRO A 90 -8.68 2.48 10.88
N GLY A 91 -8.66 3.82 10.70
CA GLY A 91 -9.86 4.58 10.31
C GLY A 91 -11.02 4.45 11.31
N LEU A 92 -12.24 4.77 10.85
CA LEU A 92 -13.47 4.67 11.67
C LEU A 92 -13.80 3.24 12.15
N ASP A 93 -13.10 2.23 11.64
CA ASP A 93 -13.26 0.85 12.08
C ASP A 93 -12.84 0.69 13.56
N TYR A 94 -11.79 1.41 14.00
CA TYR A 94 -11.25 1.31 15.37
C TYR A 94 -10.83 2.63 16.02
N CYS A 95 -10.80 3.75 15.28
CA CYS A 95 -10.32 5.03 15.76
C CYS A 95 -11.45 6.06 15.91
N GLY A 96 -11.69 6.55 17.13
CA GLY A 96 -12.67 7.60 17.41
C GLY A 96 -12.29 9.01 16.92
N LEU A 97 -11.10 9.18 16.34
CA LEU A 97 -10.62 10.44 15.74
C LEU A 97 -10.68 10.42 14.20
N ALA A 98 -11.10 9.30 13.60
CA ALA A 98 -11.14 9.18 12.15
C ALA A 98 -12.37 9.89 11.57
N ASN A 99 -12.23 10.34 10.32
CA ASN A 99 -13.32 10.94 9.55
C ASN A 99 -13.93 9.95 8.54
N ALA A 100 -13.16 8.94 8.13
CA ALA A 100 -13.61 7.90 7.21
C ALA A 100 -13.02 6.53 7.59
N ARG A 101 -13.64 5.44 7.11
CA ARG A 101 -13.06 4.10 7.19
C ARG A 101 -11.82 3.99 6.30
N SER A 102 -10.96 3.02 6.59
CA SER A 102 -9.72 2.85 5.82
C SER A 102 -9.46 1.39 5.47
N ILE A 103 -9.67 0.49 6.41
CA ILE A 103 -9.43 -0.95 6.22
C ILE A 103 -10.26 -1.51 5.05
N PRO A 104 -11.59 -1.27 4.96
CA PRO A 104 -12.39 -1.82 3.86
C PRO A 104 -11.99 -1.29 2.48
N VAL A 105 -11.52 -0.04 2.41
CA VAL A 105 -11.08 0.58 1.15
C VAL A 105 -9.77 -0.04 0.69
N VAL A 106 -8.77 -0.14 1.58
CA VAL A 106 -7.48 -0.77 1.26
C VAL A 106 -7.67 -2.25 0.89
N GLN A 107 -8.55 -2.98 1.57
CA GLN A 107 -8.88 -4.36 1.18
C GLN A 107 -9.49 -4.46 -0.22
N ARG A 108 -10.35 -3.51 -0.62
CA ARG A 108 -10.91 -3.48 -1.99
C ARG A 108 -9.85 -3.15 -3.03
N ILE A 109 -8.92 -2.24 -2.73
CA ILE A 109 -7.77 -1.93 -3.58
C ILE A 109 -6.86 -3.16 -3.70
N SER A 110 -6.51 -3.80 -2.58
CA SER A 110 -5.69 -5.01 -2.56
C SER A 110 -6.29 -6.12 -3.44
N ARG A 111 -7.61 -6.37 -3.32
CA ARG A 111 -8.32 -7.31 -4.21
C ARG A 111 -8.28 -6.90 -5.69
N ARG A 112 -8.38 -5.60 -6.01
CA ARG A 112 -8.31 -5.09 -7.39
C ARG A 112 -6.93 -5.31 -8.03
N PHE A 113 -5.88 -5.27 -7.22
CA PHE A 113 -4.48 -5.44 -7.66
C PHE A 113 -3.87 -6.76 -7.17
N ALA A 114 -4.68 -7.79 -6.90
CA ALA A 114 -4.21 -9.06 -6.34
C ALA A 114 -3.31 -9.86 -7.30
N ASP A 115 -3.40 -9.61 -8.61
CA ASP A 115 -2.56 -10.25 -9.62
C ASP A 115 -1.12 -9.74 -9.52
N LEU A 116 -0.20 -10.65 -9.14
CA LEU A 116 1.21 -10.32 -8.94
C LEU A 116 1.92 -9.95 -10.25
N ASP A 117 1.57 -10.58 -11.38
CA ASP A 117 2.19 -10.26 -12.66
C ASP A 117 1.86 -8.82 -13.05
N ARG A 118 0.61 -8.41 -12.79
CA ARG A 118 0.18 -7.01 -12.93
C ARG A 118 0.94 -6.08 -12.00
N GLN A 119 1.15 -6.45 -10.73
CA GLN A 119 1.92 -5.62 -9.80
C GLN A 119 3.38 -5.45 -10.25
N LEU A 120 4.00 -6.52 -10.75
CA LEU A 120 5.36 -6.49 -11.28
C LEU A 120 5.47 -5.64 -12.54
N ASP A 121 4.48 -5.71 -13.44
CA ASP A 121 4.40 -4.82 -14.60
C ASP A 121 4.27 -3.36 -14.16
N ILE A 122 3.42 -3.05 -13.18
CA ILE A 122 3.28 -1.68 -12.61
C ILE A 122 4.62 -1.19 -12.04
N GLY A 123 5.37 -2.07 -11.36
CA GLY A 123 6.64 -1.73 -10.71
C GLY A 123 6.44 -1.01 -9.37
N GLU A 124 7.46 -0.26 -8.93
CA GLU A 124 7.46 0.44 -7.64
C GLU A 124 6.31 1.45 -7.53
N LEU A 125 5.39 1.22 -6.59
CA LEU A 125 4.25 2.11 -6.34
C LEU A 125 3.81 2.06 -4.86
N ARG A 126 4.17 3.08 -4.08
CA ARG A 126 3.76 3.20 -2.68
C ARG A 126 2.42 3.91 -2.54
N LEU A 127 1.36 3.16 -2.21
CA LEU A 127 0.05 3.72 -1.89
C LEU A 127 -0.13 3.82 -0.37
N LYS A 128 -0.51 5.02 0.09
CA LYS A 128 -0.62 5.33 1.53
C LYS A 128 -1.97 5.95 1.86
N MET A 129 -2.68 5.38 2.83
CA MET A 129 -4.03 5.79 3.19
C MET A 129 -4.15 6.21 4.66
N SER A 130 -4.87 7.30 4.92
CA SER A 130 -5.25 7.73 6.27
C SER A 130 -6.73 8.09 6.30
N GLY A 131 -7.44 7.69 7.35
CA GLY A 131 -8.86 8.00 7.56
C GLY A 131 -9.12 9.40 8.11
N CYS A 132 -8.08 10.17 8.45
CA CYS A 132 -8.17 11.58 8.83
C CYS A 132 -6.82 12.31 8.68
N ILE A 133 -6.82 13.62 8.95
CA ILE A 133 -5.69 14.52 8.77
C ILE A 133 -4.47 14.23 9.67
N ASN A 134 -4.64 13.46 10.75
CA ASN A 134 -3.53 13.06 11.63
C ASN A 134 -2.48 12.21 10.91
N ALA A 135 -2.80 11.70 9.70
CA ALA A 135 -1.85 11.11 8.78
C ALA A 135 -1.05 9.92 9.34
N CYS A 136 -1.65 9.08 10.20
CA CYS A 136 -0.97 7.89 10.73
C CYS A 136 -0.53 6.89 9.65
N GLY A 137 -1.13 6.93 8.45
CA GLY A 137 -0.68 6.16 7.29
C GLY A 137 0.24 6.94 6.35
N HIS A 138 0.61 8.18 6.69
CA HIS A 138 1.51 9.05 5.92
C HIS A 138 1.07 9.31 4.47
N HIS A 139 -0.24 9.53 4.26
CA HIS A 139 -0.83 9.73 2.93
C HIS A 139 -0.18 10.87 2.12
N HIS A 140 0.30 11.95 2.77
CA HIS A 140 0.98 13.07 2.13
C HIS A 140 2.24 12.69 1.34
N VAL A 141 2.90 11.60 1.71
CA VAL A 141 4.18 11.15 1.12
C VAL A 141 4.03 9.81 0.39
N GLY A 142 2.80 9.35 0.12
CA GLY A 142 2.59 8.24 -0.81
C GLY A 142 2.75 8.70 -2.26
N HIS A 143 3.22 7.81 -3.14
CA HIS A 143 3.16 8.06 -4.59
C HIS A 143 1.71 8.32 -4.99
N ILE A 144 0.79 7.54 -4.40
CA ILE A 144 -0.64 7.80 -4.33
C ILE A 144 -1.03 7.89 -2.84
N GLY A 145 -1.50 9.05 -2.43
CA GLY A 145 -2.02 9.30 -1.09
C GLY A 145 -3.54 9.34 -1.08
N ILE A 146 -4.15 8.74 -0.06
CA ILE A 146 -5.61 8.76 0.14
C ILE A 146 -5.91 9.32 1.54
N LEU A 147 -6.65 10.41 1.62
CA LEU A 147 -7.12 11.03 2.84
C LEU A 147 -8.64 10.91 2.97
N GLY A 148 -9.09 10.26 4.04
CA GLY A 148 -10.48 10.26 4.49
C GLY A 148 -10.90 11.64 5.00
N VAL A 149 -12.00 12.15 4.45
CA VAL A 149 -12.65 13.39 4.88
C VAL A 149 -14.14 13.14 5.08
N ASP A 150 -14.71 13.77 6.11
CA ASP A 150 -16.15 13.77 6.34
C ASP A 150 -16.76 14.99 5.62
N ARG A 151 -17.88 14.77 4.94
CA ARG A 151 -18.72 15.86 4.43
C ARG A 151 -20.16 15.58 4.83
N SER A 152 -20.62 16.26 5.87
CA SER A 152 -22.00 16.16 6.37
C SER A 152 -22.39 14.74 6.79
N GLY A 153 -21.48 14.00 7.42
CA GLY A 153 -21.71 12.63 7.87
C GLY A 153 -21.50 11.55 6.79
N GLU A 154 -21.04 11.94 5.60
CA GLU A 154 -20.68 11.02 4.52
C GLU A 154 -19.15 10.94 4.35
N GLU A 155 -18.67 9.73 4.09
CA GLU A 155 -17.25 9.42 3.91
C GLU A 155 -16.78 9.68 2.48
N TYR A 156 -15.84 10.61 2.32
CA TYR A 156 -15.17 10.91 1.06
C TYR A 156 -13.65 10.71 1.17
N TYR A 157 -13.01 10.53 0.02
CA TYR A 157 -11.61 10.17 -0.10
C TYR A 157 -10.89 11.12 -1.05
N GLN A 158 -10.09 12.01 -0.47
CA GLN A 158 -9.25 12.96 -1.19
C GLN A 158 -7.97 12.27 -1.65
N ILE A 159 -7.69 12.33 -2.95
CA ILE A 159 -6.48 11.75 -3.53
C ILE A 159 -5.40 12.82 -3.72
N THR A 160 -4.17 12.47 -3.34
CA THR A 160 -2.94 13.19 -3.66
C THR A 160 -2.00 12.29 -4.47
N ILE A 161 -1.19 12.85 -5.37
CA ILE A 161 -0.17 12.08 -6.11
C ILE A 161 1.17 12.80 -6.13
N GLY A 162 2.26 12.04 -6.23
CA GLY A 162 3.63 12.58 -6.34
C GLY A 162 4.37 12.77 -5.01
N GLY A 163 3.82 12.27 -3.90
CA GLY A 163 4.53 12.25 -2.62
C GLY A 163 5.64 11.22 -2.60
N ASN A 164 6.71 11.48 -1.84
CA ASN A 164 7.85 10.58 -1.68
C ASN A 164 8.54 10.84 -0.33
N PRO A 165 8.78 9.83 0.52
CA PRO A 165 9.46 10.00 1.79
C PRO A 165 10.99 9.78 1.70
N ALA A 166 11.51 9.42 0.53
CA ALA A 166 12.94 9.14 0.33
C ALA A 166 13.80 10.42 0.31
N ILE A 167 15.08 10.29 -0.06
CA ILE A 167 16.06 11.39 -0.01
C ILE A 167 15.65 12.61 -0.85
N ASP A 168 14.95 12.37 -1.95
CA ASP A 168 14.34 13.34 -2.83
C ASP A 168 12.87 13.57 -2.44
N ALA A 169 12.67 13.97 -1.19
CA ALA A 169 11.37 14.06 -0.55
C ALA A 169 10.44 15.05 -1.26
N SER A 170 9.16 14.66 -1.39
CA SER A 170 8.09 15.52 -1.92
C SER A 170 6.78 15.24 -1.21
N ILE A 171 5.93 16.26 -1.10
CA ILE A 171 4.55 16.12 -0.65
C ILE A 171 3.67 15.99 -1.90
N GLY A 172 2.72 15.07 -1.88
CA GLY A 172 1.81 14.84 -2.99
C GLY A 172 0.81 15.99 -3.17
N ASP A 173 0.48 16.28 -4.43
CA ASP A 173 -0.45 17.32 -4.83
C ASP A 173 -1.87 16.78 -4.91
N ILE A 174 -2.85 17.56 -4.42
CA ILE A 174 -4.28 17.24 -4.52
C ILE A 174 -4.69 17.24 -6.00
N VAL A 175 -5.26 16.12 -6.48
CA VAL A 175 -5.59 15.96 -7.91
C VAL A 175 -6.91 16.64 -8.29
N GLY A 176 -7.86 16.73 -7.35
CA GLY A 176 -9.17 17.34 -7.59
C GLY A 176 -10.14 17.02 -6.46
N PRO A 177 -11.47 17.05 -6.69
CA PRO A 177 -12.47 16.74 -5.67
C PRO A 177 -12.36 15.32 -5.10
N ALA A 178 -12.71 15.15 -3.83
CA ALA A 178 -12.74 13.85 -3.16
C ALA A 178 -13.79 12.89 -3.77
N PHE A 179 -13.49 11.58 -3.76
CA PHE A 179 -14.34 10.51 -4.27
C PHE A 179 -15.17 9.89 -3.15
N SER A 180 -16.34 9.33 -3.47
CA SER A 180 -17.05 8.45 -2.54
C SER A 180 -16.28 7.15 -2.31
N SER A 181 -16.64 6.42 -1.25
CA SER A 181 -16.10 5.07 -1.00
C SER A 181 -16.24 4.14 -2.21
N ASP A 182 -17.36 4.22 -2.94
CA ASP A 182 -17.60 3.35 -4.09
C ASP A 182 -16.62 3.63 -5.23
N ASN A 183 -16.33 4.91 -5.48
CA ASN A 183 -15.55 5.36 -6.64
C ASN A 183 -14.04 5.44 -6.39
N VAL A 184 -13.57 5.48 -5.14
CA VAL A 184 -12.13 5.67 -4.84
C VAL A 184 -11.26 4.54 -5.41
N VAL A 185 -11.77 3.30 -5.45
CA VAL A 185 -11.03 2.16 -6.00
C VAL A 185 -10.85 2.29 -7.50
N ASP A 186 -11.89 2.75 -8.21
CA ASP A 186 -11.83 2.99 -9.65
C ASP A 186 -10.99 4.22 -10.00
N ALA A 187 -10.92 5.22 -9.10
CA ALA A 187 -9.99 6.32 -9.23
C ALA A 187 -8.53 5.85 -9.14
N VAL A 188 -8.19 4.95 -8.21
CA VAL A 188 -6.85 4.35 -8.12
C VAL A 188 -6.52 3.54 -9.38
N GLU A 189 -7.45 2.71 -9.85
CA GLU A 189 -7.33 1.98 -11.12
C GLU A 189 -7.04 2.93 -12.30
N THR A 190 -7.78 4.04 -12.38
CA THR A 190 -7.60 5.05 -13.42
C THR A 190 -6.21 5.69 -13.35
N LEU A 191 -5.70 6.00 -12.16
CA LEU A 191 -4.36 6.55 -11.98
C LEU A 191 -3.28 5.57 -12.44
N VAL A 192 -3.39 4.31 -12.03
CA VAL A 192 -2.42 3.27 -12.39
C VAL A 192 -2.42 3.02 -13.88
N THR A 193 -3.59 2.88 -14.50
CA THR A 193 -3.72 2.70 -15.95
C THR A 193 -3.17 3.91 -16.71
N THR A 194 -3.46 5.13 -16.26
CA THR A 194 -2.89 6.35 -16.87
C THR A 194 -1.37 6.37 -16.79
N TYR A 195 -0.80 5.94 -15.67
CA TYR A 195 0.65 5.81 -15.52
C TYR A 195 1.22 4.76 -16.49
N VAL A 196 0.66 3.55 -16.53
CA VAL A 196 1.15 2.46 -17.38
C VAL A 196 1.06 2.82 -18.87
N GLU A 197 0.03 3.57 -19.29
CA GLU A 197 -0.13 4.05 -20.67
C GLU A 197 0.87 5.16 -21.06
N LEU A 198 1.30 5.99 -20.10
CA LEU A 198 2.09 7.21 -20.38
C LEU A 198 3.56 7.09 -19.99
N ARG A 199 3.95 6.03 -19.27
CA ARG A 199 5.34 5.77 -18.88
C ARG A 199 6.20 5.38 -20.08
N ASN A 200 7.47 5.72 -20.02
CA ASN A 200 8.48 5.10 -20.85
C ASN A 200 8.80 3.70 -20.31
N ASP A 201 9.46 2.87 -21.13
CA ASP A 201 9.85 1.53 -20.71
C ASP A 201 10.73 1.56 -19.45
N GLY A 202 10.36 0.76 -18.45
CA GLY A 202 11.02 0.72 -17.14
C GLY A 202 10.86 1.97 -16.25
N GLU A 203 10.09 2.99 -16.66
CA GLU A 203 9.92 4.21 -15.87
C GLU A 203 8.97 4.00 -14.69
N ARG A 204 9.37 4.42 -13.49
CA ARG A 204 8.57 4.31 -12.26
C ARG A 204 7.44 5.34 -12.23
N PHE A 205 6.38 5.07 -11.46
CA PHE A 205 5.24 5.99 -11.32
C PHE A 205 5.66 7.42 -10.97
N LEU A 206 6.53 7.57 -9.98
CA LEU A 206 6.96 8.89 -9.50
C LEU A 206 7.77 9.65 -10.57
N ASP A 207 8.59 8.95 -11.35
CA ASP A 207 9.39 9.54 -12.42
C ASP A 207 8.47 9.98 -13.57
N THR A 208 7.51 9.14 -13.96
CA THR A 208 6.47 9.49 -14.93
C THR A 208 5.70 10.73 -14.50
N TYR A 209 5.23 10.77 -13.23
CA TYR A 209 4.52 11.92 -12.67
C TYR A 209 5.36 13.20 -12.75
N ARG A 210 6.63 13.14 -12.35
CA ARG A 210 7.52 14.30 -12.39
C ARG A 210 7.81 14.80 -13.80
N ARG A 211 7.83 13.89 -14.79
CA ARG A 211 8.06 14.23 -16.20
C ARG A 211 6.84 14.89 -16.86
N ILE A 212 5.64 14.34 -16.67
CA ILE A 212 4.43 14.76 -17.40
C ILE A 212 3.54 15.71 -16.59
N GLY A 213 3.80 15.84 -15.29
CA GLY A 213 2.98 16.59 -14.35
C GLY A 213 1.64 15.92 -14.03
N GLN A 214 0.82 16.63 -13.26
CA GLN A 214 -0.46 16.14 -12.74
C GLN A 214 -1.59 16.15 -13.79
N GLU A 215 -1.49 16.99 -14.82
CA GLU A 215 -2.58 17.28 -15.75
C GLU A 215 -3.16 16.04 -16.47
N PRO A 216 -2.36 15.10 -17.01
CA PRO A 216 -2.89 13.90 -17.65
C PRO A 216 -3.72 13.02 -16.70
N PHE A 217 -3.26 12.86 -15.46
CA PHE A 217 -3.95 12.11 -14.42
C PHE A 217 -5.27 12.77 -14.04
N LYS A 218 -5.25 14.09 -13.85
CA LYS A 218 -6.42 14.89 -13.51
C LYS A 218 -7.51 14.81 -14.59
N LYS A 219 -7.14 14.92 -15.87
CA LYS A 219 -8.09 14.82 -16.99
C LYS A 219 -8.77 13.45 -17.08
N ARG A 220 -8.04 12.37 -16.78
CA ARG A 220 -8.60 11.01 -16.79
C ARG A 220 -9.52 10.76 -15.59
N LEU A 221 -9.21 11.32 -14.42
CA LEU A 221 -10.03 11.21 -13.22
C LEU A 221 -11.29 12.07 -13.26
N TYR A 222 -11.21 13.24 -13.89
CA TYR A 222 -12.30 14.20 -14.02
C TYR A 222 -12.46 14.58 -15.49
N PRO A 223 -12.97 13.66 -16.34
CA PRO A 223 -13.28 14.02 -17.71
C PRO A 223 -14.28 15.18 -17.66
N GLU A 224 -14.02 16.24 -18.43
CA GLU A 224 -14.99 17.32 -18.58
C GLU A 224 -16.32 16.67 -18.98
N LYS A 225 -17.40 17.00 -18.27
CA LYS A 225 -18.73 16.58 -18.70
C LYS A 225 -18.89 17.13 -20.11
N THR A 226 -18.79 16.28 -21.12
CA THR A 226 -19.25 16.61 -22.46
C THR A 226 -20.69 17.04 -22.26
N ASP A 227 -20.99 18.31 -22.49
CA ASP A 227 -22.35 18.83 -22.45
C ASP A 227 -23.19 17.95 -23.37
N ALA A 228 -23.94 17.02 -22.77
CA ALA A 228 -24.91 16.22 -23.45
C ALA A 228 -26.07 17.17 -23.77
N ALA A 229 -25.96 17.78 -24.95
CA ALA A 229 -26.98 18.31 -25.84
C ALA A 229 -28.29 18.83 -25.21
N ALA A 230 -28.48 20.14 -25.41
CA ALA A 230 -29.71 20.89 -25.65
C ALA A 230 -31.05 20.13 -25.76
#